data_AF-A0A1Q9PFV2-F1
#
_entry.id   AF-A0A1Q9PFV2-F1
#
_cell.length_a   1.000
_cell.length_b   1.000
_cell.length_c   1.000
_cell.angle_alpha   90.00
_cell.angle_beta   90.00
_cell.angle_gamma   90.00
#
_symmetry.space_group_name_H-M   'P 1'
#
loop_
_entity.id
_entity.type
_entity.pdbx_description
1 polymer ?
#
loop_
_entity_poly.entity_id
_entity_poly.type
_entity_poly.pdbx_seq_one_letter_code
_entity_poly.pdbx_strand_id
1 'polypeptide(L)'
;DVQNIIREGKELLATKSPEEFMKFIEGEIKQLEENDKFIESVIVWHFVEEAMENIEEQDTQSYAYSKLISRYLWLDDIQKAEKVYNESINKDLSSFHLDTVRTIFERRKETRSNREIIKINKMDIFGDLDLIPASPSTVFENVSLVRRFVHNYLPEGTYSITILNHKNNSTEVLEISTEQLEEYEVISIQETVRVD
;
A
#
# COMPACT_ATOMS: atom_id res chain seq x y z
N ASP A 1 -25.66 -3.62 -3.65
CA ASP A 1 -26.49 -2.53 -3.09
C ASP A 1 -25.82 -2.09 -1.80
N VAL A 2 -25.35 -0.84 -1.73
CA VAL A 2 -24.54 -0.33 -0.61
C VAL A 2 -25.28 -0.44 0.72
N GLN A 3 -26.59 -0.24 0.73
CA GLN A 3 -27.38 -0.31 1.96
C GLN A 3 -27.43 -1.74 2.52
N ASN A 4 -27.45 -2.75 1.64
CA ASN A 4 -27.40 -4.15 2.07
C ASN A 4 -26.01 -4.51 2.63
N ILE A 5 -24.93 -4.03 1.99
CA ILE A 5 -23.55 -4.23 2.47
C ILE A 5 -23.40 -3.65 3.89
N ILE A 6 -23.87 -2.42 4.11
CA ILE A 6 -23.80 -1.77 5.43
C ILE A 6 -24.64 -2.53 6.46
N ARG A 7 -25.86 -2.96 6.11
CA ARG A 7 -26.74 -3.72 7.01
C ARG A 7 -26.09 -5.04 7.44
N GLU A 8 -25.57 -5.81 6.49
CA GLU A 8 -24.92 -7.09 6.77
C GLU A 8 -23.60 -6.90 7.52
N GLY A 9 -22.84 -5.85 7.20
CA GLY A 9 -21.65 -5.46 7.96
C GLY A 9 -21.95 -5.18 9.43
N LYS A 10 -23.05 -4.48 9.74
CA LYS A 10 -23.48 -4.24 11.13
C LYS A 10 -23.87 -5.53 11.86
N GLU A 11 -24.56 -6.44 11.17
CA GLU A 11 -24.92 -7.75 11.72
C GLU A 11 -23.66 -8.58 12.03
N LEU A 12 -22.65 -8.54 11.15
CA LEU A 12 -21.37 -9.20 11.36
C LEU A 12 -20.61 -8.60 12.56
N LEU A 13 -20.49 -7.28 12.68
CA LEU A 13 -19.84 -6.66 13.84
C LEU A 13 -20.50 -7.05 15.17
N ALA A 14 -21.81 -7.26 15.18
CA ALA A 14 -22.54 -7.65 16.38
C ALA A 14 -22.41 -9.14 16.74
N THR A 15 -22.05 -9.99 15.78
CA THR A 15 -22.15 -11.45 15.93
C THR A 15 -20.87 -12.23 15.67
N LYS A 16 -19.89 -11.60 15.00
CA LYS A 16 -18.68 -12.20 14.45
C LYS A 16 -17.42 -11.42 14.86
N SER A 17 -16.24 -11.93 14.50
CA SER A 17 -14.97 -11.25 14.79
C SER A 17 -14.73 -10.06 13.85
N PRO A 18 -13.91 -9.06 14.26
CA PRO A 18 -13.48 -7.97 13.40
C PRO A 18 -12.82 -8.46 12.09
N GLU A 19 -12.08 -9.57 12.13
CA GLU A 19 -11.47 -10.18 10.95
C GLU A 19 -12.52 -10.70 9.95
N GLU A 20 -13.56 -11.39 10.42
CA GLU A 20 -14.64 -11.88 9.56
C GLU A 20 -15.42 -10.70 8.93
N PHE A 21 -15.64 -9.64 9.70
CA PHE A 21 -16.22 -8.40 9.21
C PHE A 21 -15.36 -7.77 8.11
N MET A 22 -14.06 -7.59 8.36
CA MET A 22 -13.14 -6.97 7.40
C MET A 22 -13.05 -7.78 6.10
N LYS A 23 -12.99 -9.11 6.19
CA LYS A 23 -12.96 -9.99 5.03
C LYS A 23 -14.22 -9.87 4.17
N PHE A 24 -15.39 -9.76 4.80
CA PHE A 24 -16.66 -9.51 4.09
C PHE A 24 -16.63 -8.16 3.37
N ILE A 25 -16.28 -7.10 4.10
CA ILE A 25 -16.20 -5.74 3.56
C ILE A 25 -15.27 -5.65 2.36
N GLU A 26 -14.06 -6.21 2.47
CA GLU A 26 -13.10 -6.19 1.37
C GLU A 26 -13.60 -6.94 0.13
N GLY A 27 -14.32 -8.05 0.33
CA GLY A 27 -14.97 -8.79 -0.75
C GLY A 27 -16.02 -7.95 -1.48
N GLU A 28 -16.90 -7.29 -0.74
CA GLU A 28 -17.95 -6.43 -1.29
C GLU A 28 -17.38 -5.18 -1.97
N ILE A 29 -16.37 -4.55 -1.36
CA ILE A 29 -15.68 -3.39 -1.93
C ILE A 29 -14.99 -3.75 -3.23
N LYS A 30 -14.30 -4.91 -3.28
CA LYS A 30 -13.67 -5.39 -4.50
C LYS A 30 -14.70 -5.56 -5.62
N GLN A 31 -15.86 -6.14 -5.34
CA GLN A 31 -16.93 -6.26 -6.33
C GLN A 31 -17.47 -4.89 -6.78
N LEU A 32 -17.58 -3.91 -5.88
CA LEU A 32 -17.97 -2.56 -6.26
C LEU A 32 -16.94 -1.92 -7.20
N GLU A 33 -15.65 -1.99 -6.83
CA GLU A 33 -14.54 -1.44 -7.62
C GLU A 33 -14.41 -2.13 -9.00
N GLU A 34 -14.61 -3.45 -9.08
CA GLU A 34 -14.63 -4.21 -10.35
C GLU A 34 -15.81 -3.82 -11.28
N ASN A 35 -16.87 -3.23 -10.73
CA ASN A 35 -18.03 -2.75 -11.47
C ASN A 35 -18.05 -1.21 -11.65
N ASP A 36 -16.89 -0.56 -11.51
CA ASP A 36 -16.70 0.90 -11.62
C ASP A 36 -17.51 1.73 -10.60
N LYS A 37 -17.91 1.13 -9.47
CA LYS A 37 -18.68 1.77 -8.39
C LYS A 37 -17.79 2.33 -7.28
N PHE A 38 -16.87 3.20 -7.66
CA PHE A 38 -15.87 3.76 -6.74
C PHE A 38 -16.43 4.75 -5.71
N ILE A 39 -17.52 5.45 -6.05
CA ILE A 39 -18.19 6.34 -5.08
C ILE A 39 -18.84 5.50 -3.98
N GLU A 40 -19.48 4.40 -4.37
CA GLU A 40 -20.06 3.43 -3.47
C GLU A 40 -19.02 2.77 -2.58
N SER A 41 -17.84 2.43 -3.12
CA SER A 41 -16.76 1.86 -2.30
C SER A 41 -16.27 2.84 -1.22
N VAL A 42 -16.24 4.14 -1.52
CA VAL A 42 -15.95 5.18 -0.51
C VAL A 42 -17.01 5.24 0.58
N ILE A 43 -18.29 5.11 0.22
CA ILE A 43 -19.38 5.09 1.21
C ILE A 43 -19.22 3.90 2.16
N VAL A 44 -18.86 2.73 1.63
CA VAL A 44 -18.60 1.54 2.46
C VAL A 44 -17.36 1.74 3.34
N TRP A 45 -16.26 2.31 2.83
CA TRP A 45 -15.08 2.60 3.65
C TRP A 45 -15.35 3.61 4.76
N HIS A 46 -16.22 4.60 4.55
CA HIS A 46 -16.69 5.50 5.60
C HIS A 46 -17.41 4.74 6.72
N PHE A 47 -18.33 3.85 6.35
CA PHE A 47 -19.00 3.00 7.31
C PHE A 47 -17.99 2.14 8.11
N VAL A 48 -16.96 1.62 7.45
CA VAL A 48 -15.91 0.82 8.10
C VAL A 48 -15.12 1.66 9.08
N GLU A 49 -14.71 2.87 8.69
CA GLU A 49 -14.00 3.81 9.55
C GLU A 49 -14.80 4.09 10.83
N GLU A 50 -16.05 4.52 10.71
CA GLU A 50 -16.97 4.75 11.85
C GLU A 50 -17.16 3.49 12.72
N ALA A 51 -17.25 2.31 12.09
CA ALA A 51 -17.40 1.05 12.80
C ALA A 51 -16.15 0.69 13.60
N MET A 52 -14.96 0.87 13.02
CA MET A 52 -13.69 0.53 13.66
C MET A 52 -13.33 1.50 14.78
N GLU A 53 -13.81 2.75 14.77
CA GLU A 53 -13.63 3.68 15.90
C GLU A 53 -14.15 3.12 17.23
N ASN A 54 -15.14 2.22 17.18
CA ASN A 54 -15.74 1.60 18.36
C ASN A 54 -15.02 0.33 18.83
N ILE A 55 -13.95 -0.08 18.15
CA ILE A 55 -13.16 -1.29 18.46
C ILE A 55 -11.78 -0.85 18.95
N GLU A 56 -11.30 -1.39 20.08
CA GLU A 56 -9.97 -1.11 20.63
C GLU A 56 -8.84 -1.84 19.87
N GLU A 57 -8.81 -1.73 18.54
CA GLU A 57 -7.79 -2.36 17.69
C GLU A 57 -7.16 -1.32 16.74
N GLN A 58 -6.06 -0.73 17.19
CA GLN A 58 -5.42 0.41 16.52
C GLN A 58 -4.94 0.07 15.09
N ASP A 59 -4.50 -1.16 14.84
CA ASP A 59 -4.06 -1.60 13.51
C ASP A 59 -5.22 -1.63 12.51
N THR A 60 -6.38 -2.16 12.94
CA THR A 60 -7.59 -2.24 12.11
C THR A 60 -8.15 -0.86 11.82
N GLN A 61 -8.16 0.03 12.82
CA GLN A 61 -8.51 1.45 12.64
C GLN A 61 -7.57 2.13 11.64
N SER A 62 -6.26 1.98 11.83
CA SER A 62 -5.26 2.59 10.96
C SER A 62 -5.37 2.08 9.53
N TYR A 63 -5.70 0.79 9.36
CA TYR A 63 -5.97 0.20 8.05
C TYR A 63 -7.20 0.82 7.38
N ALA A 64 -8.33 0.93 8.09
CA ALA A 64 -9.55 1.57 7.55
C ALA A 64 -9.30 3.02 7.10
N TYR A 65 -8.62 3.81 7.94
CA TYR A 65 -8.22 5.19 7.62
C TYR A 65 -7.33 5.23 6.37
N SER A 66 -6.33 4.36 6.28
CA SER A 66 -5.45 4.30 5.11
C SER A 66 -6.22 4.07 3.81
N LYS A 67 -7.22 3.17 3.83
CA LYS A 67 -8.03 2.85 2.67
C LYS A 67 -8.91 4.01 2.28
N LEU A 68 -9.57 4.65 3.24
CA LEU A 68 -10.45 5.78 3.00
C LEU A 68 -9.70 6.97 2.40
N ILE A 69 -8.52 7.32 2.94
CA ILE A 69 -7.67 8.37 2.39
C ILE A 69 -7.26 8.02 0.95
N SER A 70 -6.80 6.78 0.69
CA SER A 70 -6.41 6.35 -0.66
C SER A 70 -7.56 6.47 -1.67
N ARG A 71 -8.80 6.16 -1.30
CA ARG A 71 -9.93 6.28 -2.24
C ARG A 71 -10.28 7.73 -2.51
N TYR A 72 -10.22 8.60 -1.51
CA TYR A 72 -10.41 10.03 -1.75
C TYR A 72 -9.32 10.61 -2.65
N LEU A 73 -8.07 10.17 -2.47
CA LEU A 73 -6.97 10.54 -3.37
C LEU A 73 -7.18 10.02 -4.80
N TRP A 74 -7.78 8.84 -4.97
CA TRP A 74 -8.10 8.27 -6.27
C TRP A 74 -9.22 9.05 -6.98
N LEU A 75 -10.24 9.49 -6.24
CA LEU A 75 -11.33 10.35 -6.74
C LEU A 75 -10.91 11.82 -6.93
N ASP A 76 -9.65 12.17 -6.67
CA ASP A 76 -9.12 13.55 -6.68
C ASP A 76 -9.85 14.50 -5.70
N ASP A 77 -10.53 13.96 -4.69
CA ASP A 77 -11.18 14.72 -3.62
C ASP A 77 -10.19 15.00 -2.49
N ILE A 78 -9.21 15.88 -2.79
CA ILE A 78 -8.10 16.19 -1.89
C ILE A 78 -8.57 16.77 -0.56
N GLN A 79 -9.65 17.58 -0.57
CA GLN A 79 -10.17 18.19 0.66
C GLN A 79 -10.68 17.14 1.64
N LYS A 80 -11.38 16.10 1.16
CA LYS A 80 -11.82 15.01 2.03
C LYS A 80 -10.68 14.09 2.44
N ALA A 81 -9.74 13.80 1.54
CA ALA A 81 -8.53 13.07 1.91
C ALA A 81 -7.75 13.79 3.03
N GLU A 82 -7.64 15.12 2.96
CA GLU A 82 -6.99 15.95 3.99
C GLU A 82 -7.71 15.86 5.33
N LYS A 83 -9.04 15.92 5.31
CA LYS A 83 -9.85 15.83 6.51
C LYS A 83 -9.60 14.50 7.25
N VAL A 84 -9.72 13.38 6.53
CA VAL A 84 -9.51 12.04 7.10
C VAL A 84 -8.05 11.84 7.54
N TYR A 85 -7.09 12.39 6.79
CA TYR A 85 -5.68 12.40 7.17
C TYR A 85 -5.45 13.12 8.50
N ASN A 86 -5.99 14.34 8.66
CA ASN A 86 -5.86 15.11 9.90
C ASN A 86 -6.55 14.43 11.08
N GLU A 87 -7.72 13.81 10.85
CA GLU A 87 -8.41 13.00 11.86
C GLU A 87 -7.54 11.83 12.34
N SER A 88 -6.87 11.14 11.42
CA SER A 88 -5.95 10.04 11.76
C SER A 88 -4.77 10.49 12.63
N ILE A 89 -4.27 11.72 12.43
CA ILE A 89 -3.15 12.29 13.20
C ILE A 89 -3.61 12.71 14.59
N ASN A 90 -4.78 13.35 14.68
CA ASN A 90 -5.36 13.74 15.96
C ASN A 90 -5.61 12.55 16.88
N LYS A 91 -5.80 11.36 16.30
CA LYS A 91 -6.01 10.08 17.00
C LYS A 91 -4.71 9.31 17.27
N ASP A 92 -3.56 9.84 16.88
CA ASP A 92 -2.25 9.18 17.00
C ASP A 92 -2.22 7.76 16.41
N LEU A 93 -2.98 7.55 15.33
CA LEU A 93 -2.99 6.27 14.62
C LEU A 93 -1.68 6.10 13.85
N SER A 94 -1.11 4.91 13.85
CA SER A 94 0.05 4.57 13.02
C SER A 94 -0.04 3.10 12.67
N SER A 95 0.23 2.82 11.41
CA SER A 95 0.43 1.48 10.88
C SER A 95 1.19 1.61 9.57
N PHE A 96 1.81 0.53 9.12
CA PHE A 96 2.48 0.46 7.82
C PHE A 96 1.63 1.07 6.68
N HIS A 97 0.34 0.73 6.63
CA HIS A 97 -0.57 1.20 5.58
C HIS A 97 -0.86 2.70 5.71
N LEU A 98 -1.14 3.18 6.92
CA LEU A 98 -1.47 4.58 7.17
C LEU A 98 -0.25 5.48 6.93
N ASP A 99 0.93 5.11 7.42
CA ASP A 99 2.13 5.93 7.29
C ASP A 99 2.62 6.02 5.83
N THR A 100 2.39 4.96 5.05
CA THR A 100 2.58 4.99 3.59
C THR A 100 1.67 6.03 2.94
N VAL A 101 0.38 6.02 3.28
CA VAL A 101 -0.61 6.98 2.75
C VAL A 101 -0.33 8.41 3.20
N ARG A 102 0.12 8.62 4.44
CA ARG A 102 0.55 9.93 4.95
C ARG A 102 1.70 10.51 4.12
N THR A 103 2.73 9.69 3.88
CA THR A 103 3.87 10.10 3.06
C THR A 103 3.44 10.52 1.64
N ILE A 104 2.47 9.82 1.04
CA ILE A 104 1.91 10.18 -0.26
C ILE A 104 1.14 11.51 -0.16
N PHE A 105 0.29 11.65 0.85
CA PHE A 105 -0.59 12.79 1.04
C PHE A 105 0.20 14.10 1.23
N GLU A 106 1.20 14.08 2.11
CA GLU A 106 2.09 15.22 2.38
C GLU A 106 2.85 15.66 1.14
N ARG A 107 3.35 14.71 0.34
CA ARG A 107 4.10 15.01 -0.89
C ARG A 107 3.21 15.52 -2.03
N ARG A 108 1.95 15.08 -2.12
CA ARG A 108 0.98 15.59 -3.11
C ARG A 108 0.67 17.08 -2.96
N LYS A 109 0.82 17.66 -1.76
CA LYS A 109 0.69 19.11 -1.57
C LYS A 109 1.79 19.89 -2.30
N GLU A 110 2.91 19.25 -2.62
CA GLU A 110 4.09 19.88 -3.21
C GLU A 110 4.25 19.55 -4.71
N THR A 111 3.73 18.42 -5.20
CA THR A 111 3.91 17.97 -6.60
C THR A 111 2.74 17.13 -7.15
N ARG A 112 2.46 17.25 -8.46
CA ARG A 112 1.50 16.38 -9.18
C ARG A 112 2.12 15.01 -9.46
N SER A 113 2.04 14.07 -8.53
CA SER A 113 2.49 12.68 -8.70
C SER A 113 1.72 11.97 -9.83
N ASN A 114 2.42 11.19 -10.67
CA ASN A 114 1.83 10.54 -11.85
C ASN A 114 2.21 9.06 -12.03
N ARG A 115 2.93 8.42 -11.09
CA ARG A 115 3.40 7.03 -11.22
C ARG A 115 2.83 6.11 -10.14
N GLU A 116 1.82 5.33 -10.42
CA GLU A 116 1.21 4.42 -9.43
C GLU A 116 1.84 3.03 -9.45
N ILE A 117 2.26 2.47 -8.31
CA ILE A 117 2.56 1.03 -8.25
C ILE A 117 1.25 0.25 -8.26
N ILE A 118 1.04 -0.55 -9.29
CA ILE A 118 -0.18 -1.36 -9.46
C ILE A 118 0.07 -2.86 -9.23
N LYS A 119 1.33 -3.31 -9.23
CA LYS A 119 1.70 -4.70 -8.96
C LYS A 119 3.13 -4.80 -8.41
N ILE A 120 3.34 -5.66 -7.42
CA ILE A 120 4.67 -6.02 -6.91
C ILE A 120 4.74 -7.55 -6.91
N ASN A 121 5.71 -8.12 -7.61
CA ASN A 121 6.02 -9.54 -7.51
C ASN A 121 7.39 -9.71 -6.84
N LYS A 122 7.50 -10.63 -5.88
CA LYS A 122 8.78 -11.08 -5.35
C LYS A 122 9.30 -12.23 -6.20
N MET A 123 10.57 -12.21 -6.53
CA MET A 123 11.23 -13.36 -7.13
C MET A 123 11.62 -14.34 -6.02
N ASP A 124 11.25 -15.60 -6.19
CA ASP A 124 11.67 -16.67 -5.30
C ASP A 124 13.09 -17.15 -5.65
N ILE A 125 13.58 -18.14 -4.89
CA ILE A 125 14.92 -18.72 -5.09
C ILE A 125 15.07 -19.51 -6.40
N PHE A 126 13.97 -19.81 -7.08
CA PHE A 126 13.93 -20.54 -8.35
C PHE A 126 13.68 -19.63 -9.57
N GLY A 127 13.43 -18.33 -9.33
CA GLY A 127 13.14 -17.34 -10.36
C GLY A 127 11.66 -17.13 -10.65
N ASP A 128 10.76 -17.79 -9.91
CA ASP A 128 9.31 -17.61 -10.05
C ASP A 128 8.85 -16.33 -9.34
N LEU A 129 7.82 -15.68 -9.91
CA LEU A 129 7.33 -14.39 -9.46
C LEU A 129 6.04 -14.54 -8.64
N ASP A 130 6.16 -14.44 -7.31
CA ASP A 130 5.03 -14.47 -6.38
C ASP A 130 4.44 -13.06 -6.20
N LEU A 131 3.13 -12.93 -6.42
CA LEU A 131 2.42 -11.68 -6.21
C LEU A 131 2.40 -11.34 -4.72
N ILE A 132 2.99 -10.20 -4.36
CA ILE A 132 2.80 -9.61 -3.03
C ILE A 132 1.63 -8.65 -3.14
N PRO A 133 0.69 -8.64 -2.17
CA PRO A 133 -0.32 -7.58 -2.09
C PRO A 133 0.38 -6.22 -2.04
N ALA A 134 0.40 -5.51 -3.15
CA ALA A 134 0.79 -4.11 -3.16
C ALA A 134 -0.30 -3.33 -2.42
N SER A 135 0.06 -2.45 -1.48
CA SER A 135 -0.90 -1.49 -0.95
C SER A 135 -1.44 -0.70 -2.16
N PRO A 136 -2.73 -0.78 -2.47
CA PRO A 136 -3.26 -0.21 -3.70
C PRO A 136 -3.09 1.31 -3.67
N SER A 137 -2.61 1.85 -4.79
CA SER A 137 -2.67 3.28 -5.13
C SER A 137 -1.60 4.22 -4.56
N THR A 138 -0.38 3.73 -4.35
CA THR A 138 0.79 4.59 -4.07
C THR A 138 1.28 5.25 -5.35
N VAL A 139 1.09 6.57 -5.48
CA VAL A 139 1.52 7.38 -6.64
C VAL A 139 2.83 8.14 -6.32
N PHE A 140 3.88 7.82 -7.05
CA PHE A 140 5.21 8.40 -7.01
C PHE A 140 5.40 9.46 -8.09
N GLU A 141 6.35 10.37 -7.87
CA GLU A 141 6.73 11.38 -8.87
C GLU A 141 7.62 10.80 -9.97
N ASN A 142 8.46 9.82 -9.61
CA ASN A 142 9.44 9.24 -10.51
C ASN A 142 9.86 7.83 -10.04
N VAL A 143 10.52 7.12 -10.94
CA VAL A 143 11.04 5.76 -10.74
C VAL A 143 12.06 5.67 -9.60
N SER A 144 12.86 6.70 -9.37
CA SER A 144 13.88 6.68 -8.30
C SER A 144 13.25 6.64 -6.91
N LEU A 145 12.11 7.30 -6.72
CA LEU A 145 11.34 7.23 -5.47
C LEU A 145 10.69 5.86 -5.27
N VAL A 146 10.25 5.21 -6.35
CA VAL A 146 9.79 3.81 -6.30
C VAL A 146 10.93 2.91 -5.83
N ARG A 147 12.14 3.05 -6.41
CA ARG A 147 13.32 2.28 -5.98
C ARG A 147 13.64 2.47 -4.50
N ARG A 148 13.65 3.72 -4.03
CA ARG A 148 13.91 4.02 -2.62
C ARG A 148 12.84 3.43 -1.69
N PHE A 149 11.57 3.48 -2.08
CA PHE A 149 10.48 2.84 -1.34
C PHE A 149 10.72 1.34 -1.19
N VAL A 150 11.08 0.66 -2.28
CA VAL A 150 11.33 -0.79 -2.25
C VAL A 150 12.48 -1.14 -1.35
N HIS A 151 13.61 -0.45 -1.46
CA HIS A 151 14.78 -0.67 -0.61
C HIS A 151 14.50 -0.46 0.88
N ASN A 152 13.71 0.56 1.22
CA ASN A 152 13.52 0.93 2.62
C ASN A 152 12.45 0.10 3.34
N TYR A 153 11.50 -0.48 2.59
CA TYR A 153 10.27 -1.01 3.18
C TYR A 153 9.93 -2.45 2.78
N LEU A 154 10.53 -3.01 1.71
CA LEU A 154 10.35 -4.42 1.38
C LEU A 154 11.48 -5.26 1.99
N PRO A 155 11.21 -6.52 2.40
CA PRO A 155 12.24 -7.45 2.86
C PRO A 155 13.37 -7.64 1.83
N GLU A 156 14.48 -8.23 2.25
CA GLU A 156 15.53 -8.64 1.31
C GLU A 156 14.99 -9.59 0.23
N GLY A 157 15.40 -9.31 -1.01
CA GLY A 157 15.09 -10.10 -2.20
C GLY A 157 15.02 -9.26 -3.47
N THR A 158 14.67 -9.93 -4.57
CA THR A 158 14.47 -9.29 -5.87
C THR A 158 12.99 -9.11 -6.17
N TYR A 159 12.62 -7.94 -6.69
CA TYR A 159 11.23 -7.55 -6.94
C TYR A 159 11.03 -7.09 -8.38
N SER A 160 9.92 -7.51 -8.98
CA SER A 160 9.40 -7.01 -10.25
C SER A 160 8.17 -6.14 -9.98
N ILE A 161 8.28 -4.84 -10.25
CA ILE A 161 7.27 -3.83 -9.92
C ILE A 161 6.67 -3.25 -11.18
N THR A 162 5.35 -3.35 -11.30
CA THR A 162 4.60 -2.73 -12.38
C THR A 162 4.06 -1.38 -11.94
N ILE A 163 4.39 -0.34 -12.70
CA ILE A 163 4.03 1.05 -12.46
C ILE A 163 3.13 1.54 -13.59
N LEU A 164 1.99 2.11 -13.27
CA LEU A 164 1.16 2.87 -14.20
C LEU A 164 1.58 4.34 -14.22
N ASN A 165 1.90 4.87 -15.40
CA ASN A 165 2.11 6.29 -15.61
C ASN A 165 0.83 6.97 -16.07
N HIS A 166 0.22 7.75 -15.19
CA HIS A 166 -1.00 8.49 -15.44
C HIS A 166 -0.84 9.63 -16.46
N LYS A 167 0.38 10.09 -16.76
CA LYS A 167 0.62 11.18 -17.72
C LYS A 167 0.40 10.75 -19.17
N ASN A 168 0.72 9.50 -19.49
CA ASN A 168 0.67 8.95 -20.84
C ASN A 168 -0.07 7.60 -20.90
N ASN A 169 -0.69 7.19 -19.80
CA ASN A 169 -1.40 5.92 -19.64
C ASN A 169 -0.57 4.68 -20.04
N SER A 170 0.74 4.69 -19.76
CA SER A 170 1.63 3.57 -20.07
C SER A 170 2.06 2.82 -18.81
N THR A 171 2.23 1.51 -18.91
CA THR A 171 2.84 0.69 -17.86
C THR A 171 4.35 0.55 -18.05
N GLU A 172 5.08 0.62 -16.94
CA GLU A 172 6.52 0.39 -16.85
C GLU A 172 6.81 -0.72 -15.83
N VAL A 173 7.75 -1.60 -16.14
CA VAL A 173 8.19 -2.67 -15.24
C VAL A 173 9.60 -2.35 -14.75
N LEU A 174 9.79 -2.36 -13.44
CA LEU A 174 11.09 -2.18 -12.79
C LEU A 174 11.50 -3.44 -12.06
N GLU A 175 12.74 -3.85 -12.29
CA GLU A 175 13.41 -4.84 -11.44
C GLU A 175 14.27 -4.13 -10.39
N ILE A 176 14.11 -4.52 -9.12
CA ILE A 176 14.77 -3.91 -7.97
C ILE A 176 15.20 -5.03 -7.02
N SER A 177 16.50 -5.17 -6.80
CA SER A 177 17.04 -6.01 -5.72
C SER A 177 17.26 -5.16 -4.47
N THR A 178 16.79 -5.63 -3.33
CA THR A 178 17.00 -5.01 -2.01
C THR A 178 18.17 -5.61 -1.24
N GLU A 179 18.84 -6.62 -1.80
CA GLU A 179 19.99 -7.28 -1.20
C GLU A 179 21.15 -6.29 -1.06
N GLN A 180 21.73 -6.23 0.15
CA GLN A 180 22.97 -5.49 0.36
C GLN A 180 24.12 -6.27 -0.29
N LEU A 181 24.83 -5.64 -1.24
CA LEU A 181 26.09 -6.16 -1.73
C LEU A 181 27.11 -6.08 -0.59
N GLU A 182 27.43 -7.20 0.05
CA GLU A 182 28.64 -7.28 0.87
C GLU A 182 29.84 -7.08 -0.06
N GLU A 183 30.51 -5.93 0.05
CA GLU A 183 31.83 -5.74 -0.55
C GLU A 183 32.81 -6.67 0.18
N TYR A 184 33.10 -7.83 -0.41
CA TYR A 184 34.22 -8.65 0.04
C TYR A 184 35.52 -7.90 -0.24
N GLU A 185 36.17 -7.44 0.83
CA GLU A 185 37.54 -6.94 0.75
C GLU A 185 38.45 -8.12 0.38
N VAL A 186 38.91 -8.15 -0.88
CA VAL A 186 39.87 -9.18 -1.34
C VAL A 186 41.22 -8.90 -0.67
N ILE A 187 41.48 -9.56 0.45
CA ILE A 187 42.82 -9.56 1.06
C ILE A 187 43.72 -10.41 0.15
N SER A 188 44.57 -9.76 -0.65
CA SER A 188 45.57 -10.48 -1.45
C SER A 188 46.60 -11.12 -0.52
N ILE A 189 46.68 -12.46 -0.50
CA ILE A 189 47.77 -13.17 0.14
C ILE A 189 48.96 -13.13 -0.83
N GLN A 190 49.99 -12.34 -0.51
CA GLN A 190 51.29 -12.48 -1.17
C GLN A 190 51.99 -13.74 -0.65
N GLU A 191 51.77 -14.88 -1.30
CA GLU A 191 52.64 -16.04 -1.13
C GLU A 191 53.99 -15.76 -1.78
N THR A 192 55.04 -15.66 -0.96
CA THR A 192 56.42 -15.68 -1.44
C THR A 192 56.85 -17.13 -1.58
N VAL A 193 56.79 -17.68 -2.80
CA VAL A 193 57.38 -18.99 -3.09
C VAL A 193 58.90 -18.83 -3.12
N ARG A 194 59.59 -19.37 -2.11
CA ARG A 194 61.03 -19.62 -2.19
C ARG A 194 61.24 -20.90 -2.99
N VAL A 195 61.93 -20.75 -4.12
CA VAL A 195 62.47 -21.89 -4.87
C VAL A 195 63.86 -22.15 -4.29
N ASP A 196 64.05 -23.34 -3.71
CA ASP A 196 65.37 -23.85 -3.30
C ASP A 196 66.24 -24.17 -4.53
#